data_AF-D3TBP7-F1
#
_entry.id   AF-D3TBP7-F1
#
_cell.length_a   1.000
_cell.length_b   1.000
_cell.length_c   1.000
_cell.angle_alpha   90.00
_cell.angle_beta   90.00
_cell.angle_gamma   90.00
#
_symmetry.space_group_name_H-M   'P 1'
#
loop_
_entity.id
_entity.type
_entity.pdbx_description
1 polymer ?
#
loop_
_entity_poly.entity_id
_entity_poly.type
_entity_poly.pdbx_seq_one_letter_code
_entity_poly.pdbx_strand_id
1 'polypeptide(L)'
;MSKEKMLERIANLEYEMFERLKMKNEECRKENTFKLMRKARFYPLSEETLSSYIQDLEIALMHSQNLLALKYKCIEFGFMSDEIADKIVKIEVEWMKELKRKYPRIVKDEIEDFERYLKCELLTFSKYTLEKYYRDILEMKKRGINMAELSHLYLFNHLGYEDLEEVGK
;
A
#
# COMPACT_ATOMS: atom_id res chain seq x y z
N MET A 1 6.23 -15.68 -12.69
CA MET A 1 6.69 -15.40 -11.31
C MET A 1 5.48 -15.56 -10.42
N SER A 2 5.54 -16.27 -9.29
CA SER A 2 4.36 -16.36 -8.40
C SER A 2 4.09 -15.00 -7.75
N LYS A 3 2.81 -14.73 -7.44
CA LYS A 3 2.40 -13.51 -6.71
C LYS A 3 3.21 -13.25 -5.44
N GLU A 4 3.49 -14.28 -4.64
CA GLU A 4 4.31 -14.16 -3.43
C GLU A 4 5.73 -13.67 -3.72
N LYS A 5 6.36 -14.16 -4.78
CA LYS A 5 7.69 -13.69 -5.21
C LYS A 5 7.66 -12.25 -5.69
N MET A 6 6.58 -11.81 -6.33
CA MET A 6 6.40 -10.41 -6.71
C MET A 6 6.27 -9.51 -5.49
N LEU A 7 5.44 -9.91 -4.52
CA LEU A 7 5.27 -9.17 -3.25
C LEU A 7 6.57 -9.08 -2.46
N GLU A 8 7.33 -10.18 -2.40
CA GLU A 8 8.66 -10.19 -1.78
C GLU A 8 9.64 -9.27 -2.50
N ARG A 9 9.63 -9.27 -3.84
CA ARG A 9 10.48 -8.38 -4.62
C ARG A 9 10.14 -6.91 -4.38
N ILE A 10 8.85 -6.54 -4.39
CA ILE A 10 8.40 -5.19 -4.08
C ILE A 10 8.88 -4.78 -2.68
N ALA A 11 8.61 -5.63 -1.67
CA ALA A 11 8.99 -5.36 -0.29
C ALA A 11 10.50 -5.17 -0.12
N ASN A 12 11.33 -5.96 -0.84
CA ASN A 12 12.78 -5.83 -0.80
C ASN A 12 13.27 -4.54 -1.47
N LEU A 13 12.76 -4.20 -2.67
CA LEU A 13 13.13 -2.98 -3.40
C LEU A 13 12.76 -1.72 -2.60
N GLU A 14 11.59 -1.71 -1.98
CA GLU A 14 11.15 -0.59 -1.15
C GLU A 14 11.93 -0.51 0.16
N TYR A 15 12.32 -1.65 0.74
CA TYR A 15 13.17 -1.66 1.91
C TYR A 15 14.56 -1.10 1.60
N GLU A 16 15.14 -1.42 0.44
CA GLU A 16 16.41 -0.84 -0.02
C GLU A 16 16.30 0.69 -0.18
N MET A 17 15.19 1.17 -0.76
CA MET A 17 14.91 2.60 -0.84
C MET A 17 14.72 3.22 0.55
N PHE A 18 14.04 2.53 1.47
CA PHE A 18 13.81 2.99 2.84
C PHE A 18 15.10 3.11 3.64
N GLU A 19 15.98 2.11 3.56
CA GLU A 19 17.27 2.09 4.26
C GLU A 19 18.14 3.30 3.86
N ARG A 20 18.11 3.67 2.57
CA ARG A 20 18.82 4.83 2.04
C ARG A 20 18.31 6.17 2.59
N LEU A 21 17.06 6.25 3.07
CA LEU A 21 16.51 7.48 3.64
C LEU A 21 17.07 7.83 5.02
N LYS A 22 17.72 6.88 5.71
CA LYS A 22 18.28 7.05 7.07
C LYS A 22 17.31 7.75 8.04
N MET A 23 16.00 7.53 7.89
CA MET A 23 15.01 8.16 8.77
C MET A 23 15.11 7.59 10.18
N LYS A 24 15.22 8.46 11.18
CA LYS A 24 15.37 8.15 12.62
C LYS A 24 14.06 7.70 13.30
N ASN A 25 13.13 7.07 12.58
CA ASN A 25 11.89 6.61 13.21
C ASN A 25 12.10 5.21 13.80
N GLU A 26 12.20 5.19 15.13
CA GLU A 26 12.62 4.04 15.94
C GLU A 26 11.69 2.81 15.87
N GLU A 27 10.45 2.98 15.38
CA GLU A 27 9.44 1.91 15.26
C GLU A 27 9.65 0.99 14.05
N CYS A 28 10.45 1.41 13.05
CA CYS A 28 10.71 0.62 11.84
C CYS A 28 12.04 -0.17 11.91
N ARG A 29 12.51 -0.55 13.10
CA ARG A 29 13.79 -1.27 13.27
C ARG A 29 13.78 -2.74 12.84
N LYS A 30 12.61 -3.33 12.54
CA LYS A 30 12.50 -4.73 12.11
C LYS A 30 12.14 -4.80 10.63
N GLU A 31 13.14 -5.09 9.80
CA GLU A 31 13.03 -5.39 8.37
C GLU A 31 11.84 -6.31 8.07
N ASN A 32 11.67 -7.37 8.87
CA ASN A 32 10.57 -8.33 8.72
C ASN A 32 9.18 -7.71 8.86
N THR A 33 9.01 -6.76 9.79
CA THR A 33 7.73 -6.07 10.01
C THR A 33 7.43 -5.14 8.84
N PHE A 34 8.42 -4.36 8.38
CA PHE A 34 8.26 -3.50 7.21
C PHE A 34 7.85 -4.32 5.98
N LYS A 35 8.60 -5.38 5.70
CA LYS A 35 8.31 -6.26 4.54
C LYS A 35 6.93 -6.87 4.64
N LEU A 36 6.50 -7.31 5.82
CA LEU A 36 5.17 -7.88 6.00
C LEU A 36 4.06 -6.84 5.73
N MET A 37 4.19 -5.62 6.25
CA MET A 37 3.22 -4.55 5.99
C MET A 37 3.15 -4.18 4.51
N ARG A 38 4.29 -4.12 3.81
CA ARG A 38 4.31 -3.87 2.35
C ARG A 38 3.67 -5.01 1.57
N LYS A 39 3.97 -6.27 1.92
CA LYS A 39 3.33 -7.44 1.31
C LYS A 39 1.81 -7.39 1.51
N ALA A 40 1.34 -7.11 2.72
CA ALA A 40 -0.08 -6.99 3.04
C ALA A 40 -0.78 -5.91 2.21
N ARG A 41 -0.15 -4.73 2.07
CA ARG A 41 -0.70 -3.60 1.28
C ARG A 41 -0.93 -3.98 -0.18
N PHE A 42 0.03 -4.67 -0.80
CA PHE A 42 -0.02 -5.01 -2.22
C PHE A 42 -0.68 -6.37 -2.51
N TYR A 43 -0.89 -7.22 -1.50
CA TYR A 43 -1.48 -8.55 -1.65
C TYR A 43 -2.83 -8.56 -2.37
N PRO A 44 -3.76 -7.61 -2.18
CA PRO A 44 -5.05 -7.65 -2.88
C PRO A 44 -4.96 -7.40 -4.39
N LEU A 45 -3.87 -6.82 -4.90
CA LEU A 45 -3.74 -6.42 -6.30
C LEU A 45 -3.49 -7.60 -7.25
N SER A 46 -3.75 -7.37 -8.54
CA SER A 46 -3.46 -8.35 -9.59
C SER A 46 -1.96 -8.48 -9.84
N GLU A 47 -1.53 -9.65 -10.34
CA GLU A 47 -0.12 -9.86 -10.73
C GLU A 47 0.35 -8.88 -11.81
N GLU A 48 -0.56 -8.41 -12.67
CA GLU A 48 -0.26 -7.42 -13.71
C GLU A 48 0.10 -6.06 -13.10
N THR A 49 -0.65 -5.61 -12.09
CA THR A 49 -0.36 -4.37 -11.34
C THR A 49 0.94 -4.51 -10.56
N LEU A 50 1.17 -5.65 -9.89
CA LEU A 50 2.42 -5.90 -9.16
C LEU A 50 3.64 -5.89 -10.08
N SER A 51 3.54 -6.53 -11.25
CA SER A 51 4.60 -6.53 -12.26
C SER A 51 4.90 -5.12 -12.77
N SER A 52 3.85 -4.32 -13.04
CA SER A 52 3.98 -2.91 -13.43
C SER A 52 4.69 -2.09 -12.36
N TYR A 53 4.34 -2.29 -11.09
CA TYR A 53 4.98 -1.58 -9.99
C TYR A 53 6.43 -1.99 -9.76
N ILE A 54 6.77 -3.26 -9.93
CA ILE A 54 8.17 -3.72 -9.90
C ILE A 54 8.99 -3.00 -10.97
N GLN A 55 8.46 -2.83 -12.18
CA GLN A 55 9.14 -2.10 -13.25
C GLN A 55 9.35 -0.63 -12.86
N ASP A 56 8.35 0.04 -12.27
CA ASP A 56 8.50 1.41 -11.78
C ASP A 56 9.63 1.53 -10.76
N LEU A 57 9.70 0.59 -9.80
CA LEU A 57 10.75 0.55 -8.78
C LEU A 57 12.14 0.30 -9.40
N GLU A 58 12.25 -0.62 -10.35
CA GLU A 58 13.52 -0.93 -11.04
C GLU A 58 14.01 0.27 -11.86
N ILE A 59 13.11 0.93 -12.60
CA ILE A 59 13.41 2.14 -13.36
C ILE A 59 13.87 3.26 -12.43
N ALA A 60 13.16 3.48 -11.32
CA ALA A 60 13.56 4.49 -10.33
C ALA A 60 14.97 4.19 -9.79
N LEU A 61 15.28 2.94 -9.44
CA LEU A 61 16.62 2.56 -8.98
C LEU A 61 17.70 2.77 -10.05
N MET A 62 17.42 2.43 -11.32
CA MET A 62 18.33 2.69 -12.44
C MET A 62 18.65 4.18 -12.59
N HIS A 63 17.65 5.05 -12.37
CA HIS A 63 17.82 6.50 -12.39
C HIS A 63 18.30 7.09 -11.05
N SER A 64 18.70 6.26 -10.08
CA SER A 64 19.09 6.69 -8.72
C SER A 64 18.02 7.54 -8.02
N GLN A 65 16.75 7.33 -8.38
CA GLN A 65 15.59 7.94 -7.75
C GLN A 65 15.09 7.05 -6.61
N ASN A 66 14.55 7.68 -5.57
CA ASN A 66 13.98 7.01 -4.42
C ASN A 66 12.50 7.40 -4.31
N LEU A 67 11.60 6.47 -4.69
CA LEU A 67 10.16 6.73 -4.69
C LEU A 67 9.64 6.99 -3.28
N LEU A 68 10.18 6.34 -2.26
CA LEU A 68 9.81 6.62 -0.87
C LEU A 68 10.22 8.04 -0.46
N ALA A 69 11.37 8.54 -0.91
CA ALA A 69 11.77 9.93 -0.69
C ALA A 69 10.76 10.90 -1.29
N LEU A 70 10.28 10.62 -2.51
CA LEU A 70 9.27 11.43 -3.19
C LEU A 70 7.93 11.39 -2.45
N LYS A 71 7.53 10.22 -1.94
CA LYS A 71 6.36 10.08 -1.07
C LYS A 71 6.45 10.99 0.15
N TYR A 72 7.57 10.97 0.89
CA TYR A 72 7.75 11.83 2.06
C TYR A 72 7.80 13.32 1.72
N LYS A 73 8.44 13.69 0.60
CA LYS A 73 8.40 15.07 0.10
C LYS A 73 6.98 15.50 -0.26
N CYS A 74 6.18 14.64 -0.88
CA CYS A 74 4.77 14.93 -1.17
C CYS A 74 3.98 15.15 0.13
N ILE A 75 4.26 14.36 1.17
CA ILE A 75 3.61 14.54 2.47
C ILE A 75 3.99 15.90 3.05
N GLU A 76 5.27 16.29 3.04
CA GLU A 76 5.73 17.57 3.62
C GLU A 76 5.28 18.80 2.84
N PHE A 77 5.41 18.79 1.52
CA PHE A 77 5.23 19.98 0.67
C PHE A 77 3.86 20.06 -0.01
N GLY A 78 3.02 19.03 0.14
CA GLY A 78 1.70 18.93 -0.48
C GLY A 78 1.72 18.13 -1.79
N PHE A 79 0.51 17.80 -2.25
CA PHE A 79 0.30 16.93 -3.40
C PHE A 79 -0.11 17.71 -4.66
N MET A 80 0.31 17.21 -5.82
CA MET A 80 -0.28 17.59 -7.10
C MET A 80 -1.58 16.79 -7.32
N SER A 81 -2.55 17.34 -8.06
CA SER A 81 -3.76 16.61 -8.41
C SER A 81 -3.48 15.64 -9.55
N ASP A 82 -3.91 14.39 -9.39
CA ASP A 82 -3.96 13.38 -10.44
C ASP A 82 -5.34 12.71 -10.37
N GLU A 83 -6.09 12.77 -11.47
CA GLU A 83 -7.48 12.30 -11.49
C GLU A 83 -7.63 10.81 -11.20
N ILE A 84 -6.67 9.98 -11.60
CA ILE A 84 -6.73 8.53 -11.38
C ILE A 84 -6.39 8.23 -9.93
N ALA A 85 -5.33 8.86 -9.39
CA ALA A 85 -4.98 8.74 -7.98
C ALA A 85 -6.15 9.18 -7.09
N ASP A 86 -6.79 10.32 -7.39
CA ASP A 86 -7.93 10.84 -6.62
C ASP A 86 -9.13 9.87 -6.62
N LYS A 87 -9.40 9.22 -7.77
CA LYS A 87 -10.45 8.19 -7.86
C LYS A 87 -10.10 6.94 -7.05
N ILE A 88 -8.84 6.49 -7.07
CA ILE A 88 -8.39 5.34 -6.26
C ILE A 88 -8.52 5.66 -4.77
N VAL A 89 -7.97 6.80 -4.35
CA VAL A 89 -7.98 7.27 -2.95
C VAL A 89 -9.40 7.28 -2.39
N LYS A 90 -10.35 7.85 -3.15
CA LYS A 90 -11.75 7.91 -2.73
C LYS A 90 -12.32 6.53 -2.40
N ILE A 91 -12.06 5.53 -3.26
CA ILE A 91 -12.59 4.17 -3.09
C ILE A 91 -11.91 3.47 -1.90
N GLU A 92 -10.59 3.60 -1.75
CA GLU A 92 -9.89 2.97 -0.63
C GLU A 92 -10.24 3.62 0.71
N VAL A 93 -10.49 4.93 0.75
CA VAL A 93 -10.98 5.62 1.96
C VAL A 93 -12.39 5.14 2.33
N GLU A 94 -13.28 4.94 1.34
CA GLU A 94 -14.60 4.32 1.57
C GLU A 94 -14.44 2.92 2.20
N TRP A 95 -13.55 2.10 1.65
CA TRP A 95 -13.26 0.76 2.18
C TRP A 95 -12.64 0.77 3.57
N MET A 96 -11.75 1.71 3.89
CA MET A 96 -11.20 1.86 5.23
C MET A 96 -12.27 2.28 6.24
N LYS A 97 -13.20 3.16 5.85
CA LYS A 97 -14.36 3.54 6.68
C LYS A 97 -15.28 2.35 6.94
N GLU A 98 -15.56 1.54 5.91
CA GLU A 98 -16.32 0.30 6.06
C GLU A 98 -15.62 -0.69 7.00
N LEU A 99 -14.30 -0.88 6.83
CA LEU A 99 -13.49 -1.76 7.66
C LEU A 99 -13.52 -1.31 9.12
N LYS A 100 -13.33 0.00 9.38
CA LYS A 100 -13.42 0.58 10.73
C LYS A 100 -14.80 0.38 11.35
N ARG A 101 -15.87 0.53 10.56
CA ARG A 101 -17.25 0.30 11.05
C ARG A 101 -17.46 -1.17 11.45
N LYS A 102 -16.92 -2.12 10.69
CA LYS A 102 -16.99 -3.55 11.00
C LYS A 102 -16.09 -3.93 12.18
N TYR A 103 -14.87 -3.39 12.23
CA TYR A 103 -13.82 -3.75 13.18
C TYR A 103 -13.20 -2.50 13.85
N PRO A 104 -13.94 -1.82 14.74
CA PRO A 104 -13.54 -0.53 15.30
C PRO A 104 -12.27 -0.57 16.16
N ARG A 105 -11.89 -1.76 16.66
CA ARG A 105 -10.69 -1.96 17.48
C ARG A 105 -9.43 -2.22 16.66
N ILE A 106 -9.58 -2.54 15.37
CA ILE A 106 -8.46 -2.89 14.47
C ILE A 106 -7.92 -1.66 13.76
N VAL A 107 -8.81 -0.78 13.31
CA VAL A 107 -8.45 0.43 12.57
C VAL A 107 -8.44 1.62 13.53
N LYS A 108 -7.26 2.21 13.75
CA LYS A 108 -7.13 3.45 14.53
C LYS A 108 -7.85 4.62 13.86
N ASP A 109 -8.16 5.68 14.62
CA ASP A 109 -9.04 6.77 14.19
C ASP A 109 -8.48 7.66 13.06
N GLU A 110 -7.20 7.56 12.71
CA GLU A 110 -6.44 8.43 11.80
C GLU A 110 -6.71 8.17 10.29
N ILE A 111 -7.97 8.23 9.86
CA ILE A 111 -8.36 8.04 8.44
C ILE A 111 -7.85 9.19 7.56
N GLU A 112 -7.78 10.41 8.09
CA GLU A 112 -7.31 11.60 7.34
C GLU A 112 -5.82 11.48 7.00
N ASP A 113 -5.03 10.91 7.92
CA ASP A 113 -3.63 10.56 7.64
C ASP A 113 -3.57 9.50 6.53
N PHE A 114 -4.39 8.44 6.62
CA PHE A 114 -4.44 7.41 5.59
C PHE A 114 -4.69 7.99 4.18
N GLU A 115 -5.66 8.90 4.04
CA GLU A 115 -5.96 9.55 2.75
C GLU A 115 -4.73 10.28 2.18
N ARG A 116 -4.06 11.09 3.01
CA ARG A 116 -2.87 11.84 2.62
C ARG A 116 -1.70 10.92 2.26
N TYR A 117 -1.42 9.92 3.10
CA TYR A 117 -0.34 8.96 2.87
C TYR A 117 -0.58 8.14 1.60
N LEU A 118 -1.82 7.70 1.36
CA LEU A 118 -2.20 6.95 0.19
C LEU A 118 -2.04 7.78 -1.08
N LYS A 119 -2.55 9.01 -1.08
CA LYS A 119 -2.44 9.89 -2.24
C LYS A 119 -0.98 10.13 -2.62
N CYS A 120 -0.15 10.46 -1.64
CA CYS A 120 1.28 10.67 -1.89
C CYS A 120 2.02 9.40 -2.30
N GLU A 121 1.58 8.21 -1.88
CA GLU A 121 2.12 6.95 -2.40
C GLU A 121 1.75 6.75 -3.88
N LEU A 122 0.49 6.93 -4.23
CA LEU A 122 0.01 6.73 -5.61
C LEU A 122 0.66 7.71 -6.59
N LEU A 123 0.94 8.94 -6.17
CA LEU A 123 1.66 9.92 -6.99
C LEU A 123 3.11 9.53 -7.32
N THR A 124 3.67 8.51 -6.65
CA THR A 124 4.99 7.98 -7.01
C THR A 124 4.95 6.90 -8.09
N PHE A 125 3.75 6.42 -8.44
CA PHE A 125 3.59 5.36 -9.42
C PHE A 125 3.58 5.95 -10.82
N SER A 126 4.00 5.16 -11.82
CA SER A 126 3.80 5.56 -13.20
C SER A 126 2.31 5.58 -13.54
N LYS A 127 1.94 6.39 -14.55
CA LYS A 127 0.58 6.41 -15.08
C LYS A 127 0.08 5.00 -15.47
N TYR A 128 0.97 4.19 -16.04
CA TYR A 128 0.64 2.82 -16.46
C TYR A 128 0.32 1.89 -15.27
N THR A 129 1.00 2.09 -14.14
CA THR A 129 0.70 1.37 -12.89
C THR A 129 -0.59 1.88 -12.26
N LEU A 130 -0.81 3.20 -12.24
CA LEU A 130 -2.07 3.79 -11.74
C LEU A 130 -3.31 3.30 -12.49
N GLU A 131 -3.23 3.20 -13.82
CA GLU A 131 -4.35 2.71 -14.64
C GLU A 131 -4.71 1.25 -14.32
N LYS A 132 -3.71 0.37 -14.13
CA LYS A 132 -3.97 -1.03 -13.74
C LYS A 132 -4.46 -1.15 -12.32
N TYR A 133 -3.87 -0.37 -11.40
CA TYR A 133 -4.34 -0.30 -10.03
C TYR A 133 -5.82 0.11 -10.00
N TYR A 134 -6.18 1.15 -10.75
CA TYR A 134 -7.56 1.61 -10.82
C TYR A 134 -8.51 0.55 -11.41
N ARG A 135 -8.06 -0.20 -12.42
CA ARG A 135 -8.81 -1.33 -12.97
C ARG A 135 -9.05 -2.42 -11.92
N ASP A 136 -8.04 -2.77 -11.13
CA ASP A 136 -8.18 -3.76 -10.04
C ASP A 136 -9.17 -3.26 -8.99
N ILE A 137 -9.10 -1.98 -8.62
CA ILE A 137 -10.03 -1.31 -7.71
C ILE A 137 -11.48 -1.40 -8.20
N LEU A 138 -11.72 -1.09 -9.46
CA LEU A 138 -13.06 -1.14 -10.05
C LEU A 138 -13.60 -2.58 -10.10
N GLU A 139 -12.77 -3.56 -10.42
CA GLU A 139 -13.18 -4.96 -10.47
C GLU A 139 -13.55 -5.48 -9.08
N MET A 140 -12.75 -5.18 -8.05
CA MET A 140 -13.07 -5.57 -6.67
C MET A 140 -14.33 -4.85 -6.17
N LYS A 141 -14.48 -3.56 -6.47
CA LYS A 141 -15.70 -2.80 -6.14
C LYS A 141 -16.93 -3.41 -6.80
N LYS A 142 -16.85 -3.82 -8.07
CA LYS A 142 -17.93 -4.50 -8.80
C LYS A 142 -18.31 -5.84 -8.15
N ARG A 143 -17.34 -6.56 -7.60
CA ARG A 143 -17.55 -7.82 -6.87
C ARG A 143 -18.03 -7.62 -5.42
N GLY A 144 -18.10 -6.38 -4.93
CA GLY A 144 -18.43 -6.08 -3.53
C GLY A 144 -17.32 -6.50 -2.55
N ILE A 145 -16.08 -6.63 -3.03
CA ILE A 145 -14.93 -7.05 -2.24
C ILE A 145 -14.16 -5.81 -1.78
N ASN A 146 -13.95 -5.70 -0.47
CA ASN A 146 -13.16 -4.64 0.15
C ASN A 146 -11.68 -5.04 0.20
N MET A 147 -10.82 -4.41 -0.59
CA MET A 147 -9.39 -4.76 -0.60
C MET A 147 -8.66 -4.36 0.68
N ALA A 148 -9.12 -3.34 1.40
CA ALA A 148 -8.52 -2.99 2.68
C ALA A 148 -8.72 -4.12 3.70
N GLU A 149 -9.89 -4.76 3.69
CA GLU A 149 -10.19 -5.94 4.52
C GLU A 149 -9.29 -7.12 4.17
N LEU A 150 -9.11 -7.43 2.88
CA LEU A 150 -8.18 -8.47 2.43
C LEU A 150 -6.73 -8.18 2.85
N SER A 151 -6.32 -6.92 2.79
CA SER A 151 -4.98 -6.48 3.20
C SER A 151 -4.75 -6.74 4.70
N HIS A 152 -5.73 -6.38 5.54
CA HIS A 152 -5.64 -6.58 6.99
C HIS A 152 -5.70 -8.07 7.34
N LEU A 153 -6.59 -8.85 6.73
CA LEU A 153 -6.63 -10.31 6.90
C LEU A 153 -5.28 -10.94 6.59
N TYR A 154 -4.64 -10.56 5.48
CA TYR A 154 -3.31 -11.07 5.14
C TYR A 154 -2.28 -10.74 6.23
N LEU A 155 -2.30 -9.51 6.76
CA LEU A 155 -1.40 -9.08 7.84
C LEU A 155 -1.61 -9.90 9.11
N PHE A 156 -2.85 -10.05 9.57
CA PHE A 156 -3.15 -10.72 10.84
C PHE A 156 -2.93 -12.24 10.77
N ASN A 157 -3.22 -12.87 9.64
CA ASN A 157 -2.90 -14.28 9.42
C ASN A 157 -1.39 -14.56 9.57
N HIS A 158 -0.54 -13.64 9.11
CA HIS A 158 0.91 -13.75 9.28
C HIS A 158 1.41 -13.41 10.69
N LEU A 159 0.57 -12.79 11.52
CA LEU A 159 0.83 -12.55 12.94
C LEU A 159 0.25 -13.66 13.84
N GLY A 160 -0.42 -14.65 13.27
CA GLY A 160 -0.94 -15.83 13.97
C GLY A 160 -2.40 -15.77 14.39
N TYR A 161 -3.18 -14.82 13.88
CA TYR A 161 -4.63 -14.73 14.11
C TYR A 161 -5.38 -15.43 12.97
N GLU A 162 -6.49 -16.10 13.25
CA GLU A 162 -7.27 -16.82 12.22
C GLU A 162 -8.20 -15.90 11.42
N ASP A 163 -8.70 -14.83 12.04
CA ASP A 163 -9.58 -13.84 11.40
C ASP A 163 -9.52 -12.46 12.08
N LEU A 164 -10.21 -11.47 11.49
CA LEU A 164 -10.33 -10.12 12.05
C LEU A 164 -11.26 -10.06 13.28
N GLU A 165 -12.08 -11.06 13.57
CA GLU A 165 -12.92 -11.07 14.77
C GLU A 165 -12.09 -11.42 16.01
N GLU A 166 -11.10 -12.30 15.86
CA GLU A 166 -10.17 -12.70 16.91
C GLU A 166 -9.28 -11.54 17.38
N VAL A 167 -8.83 -10.70 16.44
CA VAL A 167 -8.02 -9.50 16.74
C VAL A 167 -8.83 -8.44 17.48
N GLY A 168 -10.15 -8.41 17.29
CA GLY A 168 -11.05 -7.42 17.88
C GLY A 168 -11.53 -7.73 19.30
N LYS A 169 -11.23 -8.92 19.86
CA LYS A 169 -11.65 -9.30 21.23
C LYS A 169 -10.87 -8.54 22.30
#